data_AF-I4LZC6-F1
#
_entry.id   AF-I4LZC6-F1
#
_cell.length_a   1.000
_cell.length_b   1.000
_cell.length_c   1.000
_cell.angle_alpha   90.00
_cell.angle_beta   90.00
_cell.angle_gamma   90.00
#
_symmetry.space_group_name_H-M   'P 1'
#
loop_
_entity.id
_entity.type
_entity.pdbx_description
1 polymer ?
#
loop_
_entity_poly.entity_id
_entity_poly.type
_entity_poly.pdbx_seq_one_letter_code
_entity_poly.pdbx_strand_id
1 'polypeptide(L)'
;MVVADKHVKNMSGGLVGQIIVRVLAGLASIATAFTMNVVAPKQTSLPTGSLKNNVANPIVQPHASGVVRQTSHSENEYGAHWEDSDGSPTFIDGNGDAFVKNAKGVIDVSEHQKEIDWDAVKASGIDGAIIRISYGWDNGYDKQALRNISECKRLGIPFGIYMYSYAEKPEDGAAEGADVVNLLKGAGVDPEDLTYPVYYDLERWSWSGHRPPTSPYVYQDIVASWWNQLVSAGYHKLGVYSYTNYLRGPLNSQYIHERTSWVASYGSRVGFPISTALRGWQYTSSGSVNGIDGRVDLNAFGMADGGEINGVSEFGNTITNTSANSSQDVGDGWKVSKKANRRDLWTNGDKSFILQYELRDSYYGHGGYARLGAP
;
A
#
# COMPACT_ATOMS: atom_id res chain seq x y z
N MET A 1 -8.91 -10.36 66.06
CA MET A 1 -10.13 -11.18 65.88
C MET A 1 -10.49 -11.12 64.40
N VAL A 2 -10.23 -12.15 63.59
CA VAL A 2 -11.06 -13.38 63.45
C VAL A 2 -12.47 -12.95 62.99
N VAL A 3 -13.05 -13.28 61.85
CA VAL A 3 -12.82 -14.34 60.84
C VAL A 3 -13.58 -14.00 59.54
N ALA A 4 -13.22 -14.70 58.47
CA ALA A 4 -13.79 -14.76 57.11
C ALA A 4 -15.32 -14.94 57.02
N ASP A 5 -15.93 -14.68 55.85
CA ASP A 5 -16.33 -15.80 54.95
C ASP A 5 -16.79 -15.39 53.54
N LYS A 6 -16.67 -16.36 52.63
CA LYS A 6 -16.84 -16.31 51.17
C LYS A 6 -18.28 -16.66 50.72
N HIS A 7 -18.68 -16.04 49.59
CA HIS A 7 -19.61 -16.49 48.53
C HIS A 7 -21.08 -16.85 48.86
N VAL A 8 -22.03 -16.34 48.03
CA VAL A 8 -22.69 -17.07 46.90
C VAL A 8 -23.59 -16.10 46.10
N LYS A 9 -23.65 -16.38 44.79
CA LYS A 9 -24.40 -15.81 43.65
C LYS A 9 -25.80 -15.21 43.91
N ASN A 10 -26.13 -14.14 43.17
CA ASN A 10 -27.26 -14.16 42.24
C ASN A 10 -27.22 -13.02 41.19
N MET A 11 -27.66 -13.37 39.99
CA MET A 11 -27.72 -12.55 38.78
C MET A 11 -28.85 -11.52 38.86
N SER A 12 -28.62 -10.30 38.37
CA SER A 12 -29.65 -9.52 37.65
C SER A 12 -29.02 -8.37 36.87
N GLY A 13 -29.28 -8.37 35.56
CA GLY A 13 -29.29 -7.25 34.60
C GLY A 13 -28.50 -5.98 34.89
N GLY A 14 -27.48 -5.73 34.06
CA GLY A 14 -26.86 -4.42 33.91
C GLY A 14 -26.50 -4.19 32.45
N LEU A 15 -27.17 -3.21 31.84
CA LEU A 15 -26.97 -2.65 30.51
C LEU A 15 -25.48 -2.65 30.10
N VAL A 16 -25.13 -3.37 29.03
CA VAL A 16 -23.86 -3.16 28.33
C VAL A 16 -23.99 -1.84 27.58
N GLY A 17 -23.36 -0.80 28.12
CA GLY A 17 -23.17 0.47 27.41
C GLY A 17 -22.26 0.23 26.21
N GLN A 18 -22.84 0.24 25.01
CA GLN A 18 -22.08 0.44 23.78
C GLN A 18 -21.48 1.84 23.83
N ILE A 19 -20.18 1.94 24.10
CA ILE A 19 -19.42 3.16 23.82
C ILE A 19 -19.23 3.21 22.31
N ILE A 20 -20.16 3.88 21.64
CA ILE A 20 -19.98 4.30 20.24
C ILE A 20 -18.97 5.45 20.28
N VAL A 21 -17.68 5.14 20.12
CA VAL A 21 -16.67 6.15 19.81
C VAL A 21 -16.83 6.51 18.34
N ARG A 22 -17.47 7.65 18.07
CA ARG A 22 -17.48 8.26 16.74
C ARG A 22 -16.09 8.81 16.43
N VAL A 23 -15.28 8.06 15.70
CA VAL A 23 -14.06 8.57 15.07
C VAL A 23 -14.48 9.32 13.81
N LEU A 24 -14.41 10.65 13.85
CA LEU A 24 -14.44 11.49 12.66
C LEU A 24 -13.05 11.45 12.02
N ALA A 25 -12.79 10.43 11.21
CA ALA A 25 -11.66 10.42 10.28
C ALA A 25 -12.01 11.30 9.07
N GLY A 26 -11.90 12.61 9.27
CA GLY A 26 -12.01 13.61 8.21
C GLY A 26 -10.66 14.29 8.04
N LEU A 27 -9.73 13.64 7.34
CA LEU A 27 -8.53 14.30 6.84
C LEU A 27 -8.28 13.78 5.43
N ALA A 28 -8.65 14.61 4.44
CA ALA A 28 -7.95 14.59 3.17
C ALA A 28 -6.48 14.89 3.47
N SER A 29 -5.56 14.08 2.95
CA SER A 29 -4.13 14.37 2.97
C SER A 29 -3.89 15.72 2.30
N ILE A 30 -3.80 16.79 3.09
CA ILE A 30 -3.29 18.07 2.62
C ILE A 30 -1.78 17.89 2.50
N ALA A 31 -1.33 17.51 1.31
CA ALA A 31 0.06 17.71 0.93
C ALA A 31 0.31 19.23 0.95
N THR A 32 0.91 19.73 2.03
CA THR A 32 1.36 21.12 2.10
C THR A 32 2.48 21.30 1.08
N ALA A 33 2.14 21.83 -0.10
CA ALA A 33 3.12 22.27 -1.08
C ALA A 33 3.91 23.45 -0.50
N PHE A 34 5.15 23.21 -0.08
CA PHE A 34 6.11 24.29 0.15
C PHE A 34 6.59 24.81 -1.21
N THR A 35 6.08 25.95 -1.65
CA THR A 35 6.67 26.71 -2.75
C THR A 35 7.97 27.35 -2.28
N MET A 36 9.12 26.80 -2.69
CA MET A 36 10.39 27.51 -2.60
C MET A 36 10.64 28.25 -3.92
N ASN A 37 10.70 29.58 -3.84
CA ASN A 37 11.19 30.45 -4.91
C ASN A 37 12.65 30.09 -5.24
N VAL A 38 12.86 29.29 -6.28
CA VAL A 38 14.15 29.20 -6.96
C VAL A 38 14.10 30.16 -8.14
N VAL A 39 14.84 31.27 -8.02
CA VAL A 39 15.07 32.20 -9.12
C VAL A 39 15.88 31.47 -10.19
N ALA A 40 15.25 31.10 -11.30
CA ALA A 40 15.94 30.62 -12.49
C ALA A 40 16.61 31.79 -13.25
N PRO A 41 17.76 31.58 -13.92
CA PRO A 41 18.42 32.64 -14.67
C PRO A 41 17.62 33.00 -15.92
N LYS A 42 17.58 34.31 -16.23
CA LYS A 42 17.00 34.88 -17.46
C LYS A 42 17.51 34.17 -18.72
N GLN A 43 16.59 33.63 -19.51
CA GLN A 43 16.75 33.52 -20.96
C GLN A 43 15.66 34.31 -21.68
N THR A 44 16.06 34.84 -22.84
CA THR A 44 15.49 35.94 -23.61
C THR A 44 14.16 35.62 -24.30
N SER A 45 13.36 36.69 -24.47
CA SER A 45 11.97 36.80 -24.90
C SER A 45 11.63 36.38 -26.34
N LEU A 46 10.41 35.88 -26.54
CA LEU A 46 9.53 36.10 -27.71
C LEU A 46 8.06 36.22 -27.24
N PRO A 47 7.19 37.05 -27.89
CA PRO A 47 5.90 37.44 -27.32
C PRO A 47 4.76 36.53 -27.79
N THR A 48 3.97 35.97 -26.87
CA THR A 48 2.65 35.43 -27.19
C THR A 48 1.67 35.69 -26.05
N GLY A 49 0.40 35.90 -26.43
CA GLY A 49 -0.63 36.54 -25.62
C GLY A 49 -1.07 35.76 -24.39
N SER A 50 -1.69 36.50 -23.48
CA SER A 50 -2.38 36.04 -22.28
C SER A 50 -3.31 34.84 -22.55
N LEU A 51 -2.85 33.63 -22.30
CA LEU A 51 -3.70 32.50 -21.95
C LEU A 51 -3.78 32.43 -20.42
N LYS A 52 -4.97 32.73 -19.89
CA LYS A 52 -5.32 32.32 -18.54
C LYS A 52 -5.40 30.79 -18.55
N ASN A 53 -4.40 30.11 -17.99
CA ASN A 53 -4.45 28.68 -17.78
C ASN A 53 -5.56 28.38 -16.76
N ASN A 54 -6.76 28.10 -17.26
CA ASN A 54 -7.79 27.42 -16.47
C ASN A 54 -7.29 25.98 -16.29
N VAL A 55 -6.74 25.68 -15.12
CA VAL A 55 -6.29 24.33 -14.77
C VAL A 55 -7.52 23.43 -14.71
N ALA A 56 -7.67 22.55 -15.71
CA ALA A 56 -8.72 21.54 -15.72
C ALA A 56 -8.24 20.32 -14.93
N ASN A 57 -9.11 19.74 -14.10
CA ASN A 57 -8.80 18.49 -13.41
C ASN A 57 -8.61 17.35 -14.44
N PRO A 58 -7.74 16.36 -14.17
CA PRO A 58 -7.62 15.20 -15.05
C PRO A 58 -8.93 14.42 -15.11
N ILE A 59 -9.44 14.16 -16.32
CA ILE A 59 -10.76 13.51 -16.53
C ILE A 59 -10.59 12.21 -17.33
N VAL A 60 -11.24 11.14 -16.87
CA VAL A 60 -11.42 9.89 -17.63
C VAL A 60 -12.84 9.86 -18.19
N GLN A 61 -13.00 9.90 -19.52
CA GLN A 61 -14.31 9.90 -20.19
C GLN A 61 -14.43 8.81 -21.26
N PRO A 62 -15.59 8.14 -21.38
CA PRO A 62 -15.86 7.14 -22.41
C PRO A 62 -15.95 7.76 -23.82
N HIS A 63 -15.52 7.03 -24.85
CA HIS A 63 -15.70 7.43 -26.26
C HIS A 63 -16.67 6.49 -27.01
N ALA A 64 -17.57 7.09 -27.80
CA ALA A 64 -18.67 6.40 -28.48
C ALA A 64 -18.29 5.95 -29.90
N SER A 65 -17.55 4.86 -30.06
CA SER A 65 -17.59 4.02 -31.27
C SER A 65 -16.80 2.73 -31.04
N GLY A 66 -17.31 1.59 -31.51
CA GLY A 66 -16.74 0.24 -31.34
C GLY A 66 -15.37 -0.04 -32.00
N VAL A 67 -14.53 0.99 -32.12
CA VAL A 67 -13.08 0.91 -32.33
C VAL A 67 -12.46 1.77 -31.22
N VAL A 68 -11.80 1.13 -30.26
CA VAL A 68 -11.21 1.78 -29.08
C VAL A 68 -10.00 2.61 -29.51
N ARG A 69 -10.14 3.94 -29.49
CA ARG A 69 -9.02 4.89 -29.36
C ARG A 69 -9.46 6.05 -28.47
N GLN A 70 -8.58 6.37 -27.52
CA GLN A 70 -8.80 7.14 -26.30
C GLN A 70 -8.97 8.65 -26.58
N THR A 71 -10.02 9.25 -26.04
CA THR A 71 -10.09 10.71 -25.94
C THR A 71 -9.25 11.21 -24.77
N SER A 72 -8.17 11.90 -25.13
CA SER A 72 -7.44 12.88 -24.31
C SER A 72 -7.40 12.59 -22.81
N HIS A 73 -6.46 11.76 -22.37
CA HIS A 73 -6.04 11.81 -20.98
C HIS A 73 -5.10 13.02 -20.83
N SER A 74 -5.70 14.09 -20.30
CA SER A 74 -5.13 15.42 -20.10
C SER A 74 -3.80 15.41 -19.34
N GLU A 75 -2.95 16.37 -19.68
CA GLU A 75 -1.77 16.77 -18.90
C GLU A 75 -2.15 17.06 -17.45
N ASN A 76 -1.39 16.53 -16.49
CA ASN A 76 -1.40 17.09 -15.15
C ASN A 76 -0.77 18.49 -15.19
N GLU A 77 -1.01 19.31 -14.16
CA GLU A 77 -0.50 20.70 -14.12
C GLU A 77 1.04 20.83 -14.19
N TYR A 78 1.74 19.70 -14.15
CA TYR A 78 3.18 19.57 -14.18
C TYR A 78 3.72 18.85 -15.44
N GLY A 79 2.87 18.63 -16.46
CA GLY A 79 3.25 18.11 -17.77
C GLY A 79 3.32 16.58 -17.90
N ALA A 80 3.05 15.80 -16.85
CA ALA A 80 2.91 14.35 -17.00
C ALA A 80 1.56 14.04 -17.66
N HIS A 81 1.55 13.13 -18.64
CA HIS A 81 0.39 12.88 -19.48
C HIS A 81 0.41 11.47 -20.06
N TRP A 82 -0.70 11.08 -20.66
CA TRP A 82 -0.82 9.81 -21.36
C TRP A 82 -0.63 10.02 -22.86
N GLU A 83 0.14 9.14 -23.49
CA GLU A 83 0.28 9.06 -24.94
C GLU A 83 -0.15 7.67 -25.42
N ASP A 84 -0.65 7.62 -26.65
CA ASP A 84 -0.97 6.38 -27.37
C ASP A 84 -0.48 6.52 -28.82
N SER A 85 0.84 6.49 -28.99
CA SER A 85 1.49 6.78 -30.27
C SER A 85 1.58 5.57 -31.20
N ASP A 86 1.45 4.34 -30.68
CA ASP A 86 1.59 3.09 -31.44
C ASP A 86 0.54 2.01 -31.13
N GLY A 87 -0.54 2.35 -30.41
CA GLY A 87 -1.52 1.38 -29.90
C GLY A 87 -1.18 0.84 -28.51
N SER A 88 -0.10 1.35 -27.90
CA SER A 88 0.33 1.03 -26.53
C SER A 88 0.19 2.28 -25.64
N PRO A 89 -0.79 2.30 -24.71
CA PRO A 89 -0.89 3.39 -23.75
C PRO A 89 0.41 3.55 -22.97
N THR A 90 0.97 4.74 -22.94
CA THR A 90 2.23 5.06 -22.26
C THR A 90 2.00 6.25 -21.35
N PHE A 91 2.47 6.17 -20.11
CA PHE A 91 2.47 7.32 -19.22
C PHE A 91 3.82 8.02 -19.28
N ILE A 92 3.80 9.30 -19.65
CA ILE A 92 4.95 10.15 -19.93
C ILE A 92 5.13 11.13 -18.78
N ASP A 93 6.36 11.33 -18.31
CA ASP A 93 6.69 12.34 -17.32
C ASP A 93 6.79 13.74 -17.95
N GLY A 94 6.91 14.78 -17.13
CA GLY A 94 6.97 16.17 -17.59
C GLY A 94 8.22 16.55 -18.39
N ASN A 95 9.15 15.62 -18.65
CA ASN A 95 10.27 15.84 -19.60
C ASN A 95 10.03 15.22 -20.96
N GLY A 96 8.96 14.44 -21.12
CA GLY A 96 8.79 13.57 -22.27
C GLY A 96 9.41 12.18 -22.11
N ASP A 97 9.88 11.80 -20.92
CA ASP A 97 10.40 10.44 -20.68
C ASP A 97 9.25 9.49 -20.33
N ALA A 98 9.24 8.29 -20.94
CA ALA A 98 8.27 7.27 -20.57
C ALA A 98 8.51 6.76 -19.14
N PHE A 99 7.53 6.94 -18.26
CA PHE A 99 7.52 6.33 -16.93
C PHE A 99 7.25 4.83 -17.01
N VAL A 100 6.15 4.46 -17.67
CA VAL A 100 5.79 3.07 -18.02
C VAL A 100 5.13 3.02 -19.40
N LYS A 101 5.44 1.97 -20.17
CA LYS A 101 4.76 1.60 -21.41
C LYS A 101 3.71 0.51 -21.14
N ASN A 102 2.74 0.35 -22.04
CA ASN A 102 1.57 -0.52 -21.81
C ASN A 102 0.90 -0.23 -20.46
N ALA A 103 0.87 1.06 -20.13
CA ALA A 103 0.44 1.58 -18.86
C ALA A 103 -1.06 1.36 -18.65
N LYS A 104 -1.43 1.16 -17.39
CA LYS A 104 -2.79 0.91 -16.91
C LYS A 104 -3.26 2.06 -16.06
N GLY A 105 -4.40 2.65 -16.41
CA GLY A 105 -5.07 3.68 -15.65
C GLY A 105 -5.82 3.05 -14.47
N VAL A 106 -5.29 3.23 -13.26
CA VAL A 106 -5.81 2.58 -12.05
C VAL A 106 -6.30 3.64 -11.09
N ILE A 107 -7.48 3.43 -10.50
CA ILE A 107 -7.97 4.26 -9.40
C ILE A 107 -7.63 3.61 -8.06
N ASP A 108 -7.46 4.40 -7.01
CA ASP A 108 -7.51 3.87 -5.65
C ASP A 108 -8.68 4.48 -4.88
N VAL A 109 -9.40 3.61 -4.15
CA VAL A 109 -10.73 3.94 -3.61
C VAL A 109 -10.92 3.40 -2.20
N SER A 110 -11.76 4.10 -1.44
CA SER A 110 -12.13 3.77 -0.07
C SER A 110 -13.56 4.22 0.23
N GLU A 111 -13.98 4.21 1.50
CA GLU A 111 -15.24 4.82 1.91
C GLU A 111 -15.37 6.30 1.55
N HIS A 112 -14.25 7.00 1.27
CA HIS A 112 -14.25 8.42 0.92
C HIS A 112 -14.92 8.70 -0.44
N GLN A 113 -14.91 7.73 -1.36
CA GLN A 113 -15.63 7.79 -2.64
C GLN A 113 -17.12 7.41 -2.51
N LYS A 114 -17.57 7.06 -1.31
CA LYS A 114 -18.96 6.64 -1.01
C LYS A 114 -19.34 5.43 -1.88
N GLU A 115 -20.61 5.37 -2.30
CA GLU A 115 -21.07 4.32 -3.20
C GLU A 115 -20.69 4.66 -4.65
N ILE A 116 -19.96 3.74 -5.29
CA ILE A 116 -19.45 3.88 -6.66
C ILE A 116 -20.38 3.14 -7.64
N ASP A 117 -20.68 3.77 -8.78
CA ASP A 117 -21.24 3.10 -9.95
C ASP A 117 -20.11 2.42 -10.75
N TRP A 118 -19.86 1.15 -10.45
CA TRP A 118 -18.76 0.40 -11.04
C TRP A 118 -18.96 0.06 -12.52
N ASP A 119 -20.21 -0.03 -12.99
CA ASP A 119 -20.51 -0.18 -14.42
C ASP A 119 -20.10 1.08 -15.19
N ALA A 120 -20.42 2.27 -14.66
CA ALA A 120 -19.98 3.53 -15.23
C ALA A 120 -18.45 3.72 -15.16
N VAL A 121 -17.81 3.31 -14.06
CA VAL A 121 -16.34 3.32 -13.93
C VAL A 121 -15.70 2.43 -14.99
N LYS A 122 -16.18 1.20 -15.15
CA LYS A 122 -15.67 0.28 -16.19
C LYS A 122 -15.87 0.84 -17.59
N ALA A 123 -17.05 1.42 -17.87
CA ALA A 123 -17.35 2.03 -19.15
C ALA A 123 -16.44 3.24 -19.45
N SER A 124 -15.95 3.94 -18.41
CA SER A 124 -15.06 5.09 -18.57
C SER A 124 -13.64 4.73 -19.03
N GLY A 125 -13.26 3.44 -18.97
CA GLY A 125 -11.96 2.96 -19.44
C GLY A 125 -10.89 2.80 -18.37
N ILE A 126 -11.28 2.80 -17.08
CA ILE A 126 -10.38 2.40 -15.98
C ILE A 126 -9.96 0.94 -16.15
N ASP A 127 -8.65 0.68 -16.06
CA ASP A 127 -8.04 -0.64 -16.23
C ASP A 127 -8.03 -1.46 -14.94
N GLY A 128 -8.12 -0.83 -13.77
CA GLY A 128 -8.12 -1.52 -12.48
C GLY A 128 -8.34 -0.62 -11.28
N ALA A 129 -8.38 -1.23 -10.09
CA ALA A 129 -8.56 -0.51 -8.83
C ALA A 129 -7.67 -1.05 -7.68
N ILE A 130 -7.15 -0.17 -6.82
CA ILE A 130 -6.58 -0.55 -5.52
C ILE A 130 -7.59 -0.16 -4.42
N ILE A 131 -8.12 -1.13 -3.68
CA ILE A 131 -9.23 -0.91 -2.74
C ILE A 131 -8.71 -0.88 -1.30
N ARG A 132 -9.08 0.15 -0.52
CA ARG A 132 -8.80 0.14 0.92
C ARG A 132 -9.58 -0.98 1.59
N ILE A 133 -8.90 -1.93 2.22
CA ILE A 133 -9.57 -2.97 2.99
C ILE A 133 -9.86 -2.51 4.43
N SER A 134 -8.97 -1.72 5.02
CA SER A 134 -9.05 -1.24 6.41
C SER A 134 -7.95 -0.22 6.70
N TYR A 135 -7.84 0.21 7.96
CA TYR A 135 -6.77 1.04 8.51
C TYR A 135 -6.44 0.59 9.94
N GLY A 136 -5.18 0.61 10.35
CA GLY A 136 -4.75 0.05 11.63
C GLY A 136 -5.03 -1.46 11.73
N TRP A 137 -5.40 -1.95 12.91
CA TRP A 137 -5.87 -3.32 13.13
C TRP A 137 -7.12 -3.33 14.02
N ASP A 138 -7.93 -4.39 13.95
CA ASP A 138 -9.17 -4.58 14.73
C ASP A 138 -10.26 -3.50 14.48
N ASN A 139 -10.10 -2.67 13.44
CA ASN A 139 -11.11 -1.67 13.04
C ASN A 139 -12.20 -2.25 12.12
N GLY A 140 -12.02 -3.49 11.65
CA GLY A 140 -12.87 -4.12 10.66
C GLY A 140 -12.68 -3.52 9.27
N TYR A 141 -13.60 -3.86 8.36
CA TYR A 141 -13.54 -3.37 6.98
C TYR A 141 -13.75 -1.85 6.90
N ASP A 142 -13.03 -1.21 5.98
CA ASP A 142 -13.48 0.05 5.38
C ASP A 142 -14.92 -0.11 4.90
N LYS A 143 -15.76 0.93 5.10
CA LYS A 143 -17.22 0.83 4.89
C LYS A 143 -17.61 0.43 3.47
N GLN A 144 -16.75 0.63 2.47
CA GLN A 144 -17.02 0.27 1.08
C GLN A 144 -16.20 -0.92 0.59
N ALA A 145 -15.28 -1.48 1.39
CA ALA A 145 -14.36 -2.54 0.96
C ALA A 145 -15.10 -3.74 0.36
N LEU A 146 -16.06 -4.32 1.10
CA LEU A 146 -16.78 -5.52 0.64
C LEU A 146 -17.56 -5.28 -0.66
N ARG A 147 -18.23 -4.13 -0.78
CA ARG A 147 -18.96 -3.76 -2.00
C ARG A 147 -18.00 -3.59 -3.16
N ASN A 148 -16.94 -2.81 -2.99
CA ASN A 148 -15.95 -2.55 -4.04
C ASN A 148 -15.26 -3.83 -4.51
N ILE A 149 -14.86 -4.71 -3.60
CA ILE A 149 -14.29 -6.03 -3.94
C ILE A 149 -15.31 -6.85 -4.74
N SER A 150 -16.55 -6.93 -4.26
CA SER A 150 -17.60 -7.72 -4.92
C SER A 150 -17.91 -7.23 -6.34
N GLU A 151 -17.91 -5.91 -6.55
CA GLU A 151 -18.20 -5.30 -7.85
C GLU A 151 -17.02 -5.46 -8.83
N CYS A 152 -15.78 -5.29 -8.37
CA CYS A 152 -14.60 -5.60 -9.17
C CYS A 152 -14.61 -7.07 -9.61
N LYS A 153 -14.94 -8.01 -8.71
CA LYS A 153 -15.10 -9.43 -9.06
C LYS A 153 -16.23 -9.66 -10.06
N ARG A 154 -17.41 -9.10 -9.82
CA ARG A 154 -18.59 -9.24 -10.70
C ARG A 154 -18.30 -8.76 -12.12
N LEU A 155 -17.60 -7.64 -12.25
CA LEU A 155 -17.29 -7.01 -13.52
C LEU A 155 -15.96 -7.48 -14.13
N GLY A 156 -15.17 -8.31 -13.43
CA GLY A 156 -13.84 -8.72 -13.88
C GLY A 156 -12.88 -7.54 -14.01
N ILE A 157 -13.00 -6.53 -13.14
CA ILE A 157 -12.06 -5.41 -13.06
C ILE A 157 -10.84 -5.88 -12.25
N PRO A 158 -9.62 -5.89 -12.82
CA PRO A 158 -8.40 -6.17 -12.09
C PRO A 158 -8.27 -5.32 -10.83
N PHE A 159 -7.96 -5.94 -9.70
CA PHE A 159 -7.85 -5.18 -8.45
C PHE A 159 -6.66 -5.61 -7.58
N GLY A 160 -6.28 -4.69 -6.71
CA GLY A 160 -5.38 -4.86 -5.57
C GLY A 160 -6.03 -4.31 -4.31
N ILE A 161 -5.27 -4.32 -3.22
CA ILE A 161 -5.75 -3.94 -1.90
C ILE A 161 -4.75 -2.99 -1.26
N TYR A 162 -5.19 -2.06 -0.41
CA TYR A 162 -4.29 -1.37 0.50
C TYR A 162 -4.83 -1.30 1.93
N MET A 163 -3.90 -1.20 2.89
CA MET A 163 -4.16 -1.02 4.31
C MET A 163 -3.36 0.19 4.81
N TYR A 164 -4.05 1.20 5.34
CA TYR A 164 -3.43 2.40 5.91
C TYR A 164 -2.89 2.13 7.32
N SER A 165 -1.60 2.31 7.53
CA SER A 165 -0.95 1.97 8.80
C SER A 165 -1.08 3.06 9.87
N TYR A 166 -1.22 2.62 11.12
CA TYR A 166 -1.02 3.43 12.33
C TYR A 166 0.08 2.84 13.23
N ALA A 167 0.93 1.95 12.72
CA ALA A 167 1.94 1.25 13.50
C ALA A 167 2.99 2.19 14.12
N GLU A 168 3.29 1.98 15.40
CA GLU A 168 4.36 2.66 16.15
C GLU A 168 5.60 1.76 16.33
N LYS A 169 5.41 0.45 16.22
CA LYS A 169 6.43 -0.58 16.49
C LYS A 169 6.13 -1.89 15.75
N PRO A 170 7.10 -2.81 15.64
CA PRO A 170 6.95 -4.03 14.85
C PRO A 170 5.76 -4.91 15.23
N GLU A 171 5.39 -4.95 16.51
CA GLU A 171 4.23 -5.71 16.98
C GLU A 171 2.91 -5.18 16.39
N ASP A 172 2.81 -3.87 16.17
CA ASP A 172 1.64 -3.26 15.53
C ASP A 172 1.60 -3.67 14.05
N GLY A 173 2.75 -3.65 13.34
CA GLY A 173 2.84 -4.13 11.97
C GLY A 173 2.45 -5.61 11.81
N ALA A 174 2.80 -6.45 12.78
CA ALA A 174 2.34 -7.84 12.83
C ALA A 174 0.82 -7.94 13.05
N ALA A 175 0.25 -7.10 13.92
CA ALA A 175 -1.20 -7.07 14.15
C ALA A 175 -1.96 -6.60 12.90
N GLU A 176 -1.50 -5.53 12.26
CA GLU A 176 -2.05 -5.02 10.99
C GLU A 176 -1.97 -6.08 9.89
N GLY A 177 -0.84 -6.78 9.76
CA GLY A 177 -0.68 -7.84 8.76
C GLY A 177 -1.61 -9.03 9.00
N ALA A 178 -1.77 -9.46 10.25
CA ALA A 178 -2.68 -10.54 10.61
C ALA A 178 -4.15 -10.15 10.36
N ASP A 179 -4.52 -8.90 10.65
CA ASP A 179 -5.85 -8.37 10.40
C ASP A 179 -6.17 -8.31 8.90
N VAL A 180 -5.25 -7.79 8.07
CA VAL A 180 -5.39 -7.81 6.60
C VAL A 180 -5.66 -9.24 6.09
N VAL A 181 -4.90 -10.24 6.57
CA VAL A 181 -5.12 -11.64 6.17
C VAL A 181 -6.52 -12.13 6.54
N ASN A 182 -7.01 -11.80 7.73
CA ASN A 182 -8.35 -12.19 8.18
C ASN A 182 -9.44 -11.51 7.36
N LEU A 183 -9.29 -10.23 7.07
CA LEU A 183 -10.22 -9.45 6.25
C LEU A 183 -10.24 -9.93 4.80
N LEU A 184 -9.08 -10.22 4.19
CA LEU A 184 -9.03 -10.77 2.83
C LEU A 184 -9.80 -12.09 2.74
N LYS A 185 -9.56 -13.01 3.68
CA LYS A 185 -10.29 -14.29 3.75
C LYS A 185 -11.79 -14.10 3.99
N GLY A 186 -12.16 -13.18 4.89
CA GLY A 186 -13.56 -12.88 5.18
C GLY A 186 -14.30 -12.23 4.00
N ALA A 187 -13.58 -11.48 3.15
CA ALA A 187 -14.08 -10.93 1.89
C ALA A 187 -14.07 -11.95 0.74
N GLY A 188 -13.58 -13.18 0.99
CA GLY A 188 -13.43 -14.23 -0.01
C GLY A 188 -12.42 -13.88 -1.09
N VAL A 189 -11.34 -13.16 -0.76
CA VAL A 189 -10.24 -12.80 -1.66
C VAL A 189 -9.07 -13.76 -1.48
N ASP A 190 -8.86 -14.62 -2.46
CA ASP A 190 -7.71 -15.51 -2.54
C ASP A 190 -6.51 -14.78 -3.18
N PRO A 191 -5.26 -15.23 -2.94
CA PRO A 191 -4.08 -14.62 -3.55
C PRO A 191 -4.12 -14.49 -5.08
N GLU A 192 -4.81 -15.42 -5.76
CA GLU A 192 -4.92 -15.43 -7.23
C GLU A 192 -5.96 -14.45 -7.77
N ASP A 193 -6.91 -13.98 -6.95
CA ASP A 193 -7.86 -12.95 -7.35
C ASP A 193 -7.17 -11.58 -7.58
N LEU A 194 -6.01 -11.38 -6.95
CA LEU A 194 -5.29 -10.12 -6.94
C LEU A 194 -4.43 -9.97 -8.20
N THR A 195 -4.81 -9.06 -9.10
CA THR A 195 -3.95 -8.67 -10.22
C THR A 195 -2.88 -7.69 -9.76
N TYR A 196 -3.24 -6.78 -8.86
CA TYR A 196 -2.33 -5.83 -8.23
C TYR A 196 -2.00 -6.27 -6.79
N PRO A 197 -0.87 -5.80 -6.22
CA PRO A 197 -0.47 -6.19 -4.88
C PRO A 197 -1.48 -5.85 -3.76
N VAL A 198 -1.28 -6.50 -2.62
CA VAL A 198 -1.66 -5.94 -1.32
C VAL A 198 -0.58 -4.92 -0.93
N TYR A 199 -0.98 -3.67 -0.78
CA TYR A 199 -0.13 -2.56 -0.44
C TYR A 199 -0.18 -2.26 1.04
N TYR A 200 1.01 -2.10 1.64
CA TYR A 200 1.14 -1.48 2.94
C TYR A 200 1.31 0.02 2.75
N ASP A 201 0.30 0.78 3.14
CA ASP A 201 0.26 2.24 2.98
C ASP A 201 0.86 2.90 4.22
N LEU A 202 2.03 3.52 4.02
CA LEU A 202 2.84 4.15 5.04
C LEU A 202 2.93 5.66 4.80
N GLU A 203 2.18 6.40 5.60
CA GLU A 203 2.18 7.86 5.57
C GLU A 203 2.50 8.46 6.93
N ARG A 204 2.74 9.78 6.94
CA ARG A 204 2.79 10.54 8.20
C ARG A 204 1.38 10.67 8.76
N TRP A 205 0.98 9.69 9.56
CA TRP A 205 -0.30 9.69 10.25
C TRP A 205 -0.31 10.61 11.48
N SER A 206 -1.51 10.94 11.96
CA SER A 206 -1.74 11.68 13.20
C SER A 206 -2.87 11.04 13.98
N TRP A 207 -2.57 10.59 15.20
CA TRP A 207 -3.55 9.99 16.12
C TRP A 207 -3.29 10.50 17.54
N SER A 208 -4.35 10.93 18.22
CA SER A 208 -4.25 11.62 19.51
C SER A 208 -3.59 10.73 20.57
N GLY A 209 -2.49 11.19 21.15
CA GLY A 209 -1.70 10.44 22.14
C GLY A 209 -0.65 9.50 21.55
N HIS A 210 -0.63 9.33 20.23
CA HIS A 210 0.27 8.43 19.50
C HIS A 210 1.17 9.23 18.54
N ARG A 211 2.32 8.64 18.12
CA ARG A 211 3.24 9.31 17.19
C ARG A 211 3.85 8.33 16.18
N PRO A 212 3.86 8.68 14.87
CA PRO A 212 4.54 7.85 13.89
C PRO A 212 6.04 7.76 14.21
N PRO A 213 6.67 6.61 13.93
CA PRO A 213 8.11 6.48 14.00
C PRO A 213 8.82 7.53 13.16
N THR A 214 10.03 7.90 13.58
CA THR A 214 10.92 8.78 12.81
C THR A 214 12.17 8.04 12.30
N SER A 215 12.43 6.85 12.82
CA SER A 215 13.58 6.02 12.47
C SER A 215 13.24 5.10 11.30
N PRO A 216 14.00 5.14 10.19
CA PRO A 216 13.86 4.18 9.10
C PRO A 216 14.00 2.72 9.52
N TYR A 217 14.78 2.44 10.56
CA TYR A 217 14.96 1.07 11.06
C TYR A 217 13.72 0.56 11.81
N VAL A 218 13.02 1.42 12.54
CA VAL A 218 11.75 1.03 13.18
C VAL A 218 10.70 0.73 12.12
N TYR A 219 10.62 1.57 11.08
CA TYR A 219 9.74 1.30 9.95
C TYR A 219 10.11 0.05 9.17
N GLN A 220 11.41 -0.26 9.01
CA GLN A 220 11.84 -1.50 8.38
C GLN A 220 11.31 -2.72 9.15
N ASP A 221 11.44 -2.73 10.48
CA ASP A 221 10.97 -3.84 11.31
C ASP A 221 9.42 -3.93 11.31
N ILE A 222 8.72 -2.80 11.23
CA ILE A 222 7.26 -2.73 11.01
C ILE A 222 6.87 -3.38 9.67
N VAL A 223 7.51 -2.97 8.56
CA VAL A 223 7.25 -3.52 7.23
C VAL A 223 7.55 -5.01 7.18
N ALA A 224 8.69 -5.43 7.73
CA ALA A 224 9.06 -6.84 7.77
C ALA A 224 8.01 -7.67 8.53
N SER A 225 7.55 -7.18 9.67
CA SER A 225 6.54 -7.86 10.50
C SER A 225 5.20 -8.01 9.78
N TRP A 226 4.73 -6.94 9.13
CA TRP A 226 3.53 -6.96 8.29
C TRP A 226 3.67 -7.94 7.11
N TRP A 227 4.76 -7.82 6.35
CA TRP A 227 5.04 -8.60 5.15
C TRP A 227 5.05 -10.10 5.44
N ASN A 228 5.62 -10.49 6.58
CA ASN A 228 5.69 -11.90 6.97
C ASN A 228 4.33 -12.52 7.30
N GLN A 229 3.37 -11.76 7.83
CA GLN A 229 2.02 -12.28 8.07
C GLN A 229 1.35 -12.66 6.75
N LEU A 230 1.45 -11.77 5.76
CA LEU A 230 0.87 -11.96 4.43
C LEU A 230 1.55 -13.13 3.69
N VAL A 231 2.90 -13.16 3.67
CA VAL A 231 3.66 -14.26 3.06
C VAL A 231 3.35 -15.60 3.74
N SER A 232 3.24 -15.63 5.07
CA SER A 232 2.88 -16.86 5.80
C SER A 232 1.48 -17.36 5.48
N ALA A 233 0.58 -16.47 5.05
CA ALA A 233 -0.77 -16.77 4.62
C ALA A 233 -0.90 -17.07 3.12
N GLY A 234 0.20 -17.04 2.36
CA GLY A 234 0.23 -17.35 0.92
C GLY A 234 0.07 -16.14 0.00
N TYR A 235 0.05 -14.92 0.53
CA TYR A 235 0.02 -13.71 -0.29
C TYR A 235 1.45 -13.28 -0.63
N HIS A 236 1.79 -13.40 -1.92
CA HIS A 236 3.13 -13.07 -2.45
C HIS A 236 3.13 -11.86 -3.39
N LYS A 237 1.96 -11.32 -3.72
CA LYS A 237 1.81 -10.08 -4.48
C LYS A 237 1.71 -8.92 -3.48
N LEU A 238 2.87 -8.44 -3.01
CA LEU A 238 2.97 -7.42 -1.95
C LEU A 238 3.77 -6.22 -2.42
N GLY A 239 3.45 -5.04 -1.88
CA GLY A 239 4.19 -3.81 -2.15
C GLY A 239 4.05 -2.80 -1.02
N VAL A 240 4.99 -1.87 -0.93
CA VAL A 240 4.87 -0.66 -0.10
C VAL A 240 4.36 0.49 -0.97
N TYR A 241 3.42 1.25 -0.41
CA TYR A 241 3.01 2.55 -0.90
C TYR A 241 3.43 3.65 0.07
N SER A 242 3.88 4.78 -0.49
CA SER A 242 4.15 6.02 0.25
C SER A 242 4.34 7.18 -0.74
N TYR A 243 4.40 8.42 -0.24
CA TYR A 243 4.82 9.58 -1.02
C TYR A 243 6.34 9.84 -0.96
N THR A 244 6.87 10.48 -2.01
CA THR A 244 8.32 10.70 -2.25
C THR A 244 9.08 11.29 -1.06
N ASN A 245 8.50 12.29 -0.38
CA ASN A 245 9.17 12.94 0.75
C ASN A 245 9.29 12.02 1.98
N TYR A 246 8.33 11.13 2.20
CA TYR A 246 8.39 10.20 3.33
C TYR A 246 9.41 9.08 3.07
N LEU A 247 9.46 8.59 1.83
CA LEU A 247 10.46 7.62 1.34
C LEU A 247 11.90 8.12 1.50
N ARG A 248 12.13 9.42 1.31
CA ARG A 248 13.46 10.06 1.51
C ARG A 248 13.75 10.43 2.96
N GLY A 249 12.76 10.35 3.84
CA GLY A 249 12.83 10.76 5.24
C GLY A 249 12.66 9.56 6.19
N PRO A 250 11.56 9.48 6.95
CA PRO A 250 11.34 8.39 7.91
C PRO A 250 11.34 6.99 7.30
N LEU A 251 11.07 6.82 6.01
CA LEU A 251 11.13 5.51 5.32
C LEU A 251 12.42 5.31 4.52
N ASN A 252 13.48 6.06 4.79
CA ASN A 252 14.76 5.95 4.09
C ASN A 252 15.55 4.70 4.52
N SER A 253 15.06 3.53 4.11
CA SER A 253 15.69 2.23 4.30
C SER A 253 15.71 1.50 2.95
N GLN A 254 16.86 0.92 2.62
CA GLN A 254 17.01 0.08 1.44
C GLN A 254 15.98 -1.06 1.42
N TYR A 255 15.69 -1.67 2.57
CA TYR A 255 14.70 -2.74 2.71
C TYR A 255 13.30 -2.30 2.26
N ILE A 256 12.90 -1.09 2.64
CA ILE A 256 11.60 -0.50 2.27
C ILE A 256 11.61 -0.08 0.80
N HIS A 257 12.69 0.56 0.34
CA HIS A 257 12.82 1.05 -1.04
C HIS A 257 12.75 -0.09 -2.05
N GLU A 258 13.41 -1.21 -1.79
CA GLU A 258 13.35 -2.42 -2.62
C GLU A 258 11.94 -3.02 -2.71
N ARG A 259 11.08 -2.78 -1.71
CA ARG A 259 9.68 -3.26 -1.66
C ARG A 259 8.67 -2.21 -2.10
N THR A 260 9.11 -0.99 -2.40
CA THR A 260 8.23 0.12 -2.80
C THR A 260 7.97 0.04 -4.29
N SER A 261 6.73 -0.29 -4.66
CA SER A 261 6.30 -0.38 -6.06
C SER A 261 5.23 0.64 -6.44
N TRP A 262 4.70 1.39 -5.48
CA TRP A 262 3.69 2.43 -5.73
C TRP A 262 4.05 3.71 -4.98
N VAL A 263 4.22 4.81 -5.72
CA VAL A 263 4.69 6.09 -5.14
C VAL A 263 3.76 7.23 -5.52
N ALA A 264 3.35 8.02 -4.52
CA ALA A 264 2.64 9.27 -4.74
C ALA A 264 3.60 10.45 -4.97
N SER A 265 3.36 11.18 -6.06
CA SER A 265 4.01 12.45 -6.39
C SER A 265 3.11 13.25 -7.32
N TYR A 266 2.50 14.31 -6.82
CA TYR A 266 1.67 15.23 -7.62
C TYR A 266 2.59 16.29 -8.23
N GLY A 267 3.43 15.85 -9.17
CA GLY A 267 4.49 16.65 -9.76
C GLY A 267 4.76 16.26 -11.21
N SER A 268 5.81 16.83 -11.81
CA SER A 268 6.20 16.51 -13.18
C SER A 268 6.84 15.13 -13.31
N ARG A 269 7.30 14.55 -12.20
CA ARG A 269 7.93 13.23 -12.15
C ARG A 269 7.57 12.54 -10.84
N VAL A 270 7.73 11.21 -10.78
CA VAL A 270 7.65 10.45 -9.51
C VAL A 270 8.62 11.02 -8.47
N GLY A 271 9.83 11.38 -8.90
CA GLY A 271 10.86 11.91 -8.00
C GLY A 271 11.41 10.86 -7.02
N PHE A 272 11.11 9.58 -7.19
CA PHE A 272 11.67 8.49 -6.41
C PHE A 272 12.00 7.31 -7.33
N PRO A 273 13.19 6.68 -7.20
CA PRO A 273 13.54 5.53 -8.03
C PRO A 273 12.76 4.29 -7.57
N ILE A 274 11.83 3.82 -8.39
CA ILE A 274 11.12 2.56 -8.18
C ILE A 274 11.96 1.43 -8.80
N SER A 275 12.57 0.59 -7.96
CA SER A 275 13.46 -0.49 -8.40
C SER A 275 12.75 -1.82 -8.67
N THR A 276 11.49 -1.96 -8.27
CA THR A 276 10.67 -3.15 -8.54
C THR A 276 10.29 -3.25 -10.02
N ALA A 277 10.06 -4.48 -10.51
CA ALA A 277 9.52 -4.70 -11.86
C ALA A 277 8.15 -4.04 -12.06
N LEU A 278 7.20 -4.20 -11.14
CA LEU A 278 5.95 -3.45 -11.17
C LEU A 278 6.19 -2.02 -10.69
N ARG A 279 5.66 -1.03 -11.41
CA ARG A 279 5.76 0.39 -11.07
C ARG A 279 4.39 1.04 -11.07
N GLY A 280 4.08 1.78 -10.02
CA GLY A 280 2.88 2.58 -9.85
C GLY A 280 3.25 4.01 -9.51
N TRP A 281 2.66 4.97 -10.21
CA TRP A 281 2.75 6.38 -9.89
C TRP A 281 1.35 6.94 -9.65
N GLN A 282 1.04 7.31 -8.41
CA GLN A 282 -0.13 8.14 -8.11
C GLN A 282 0.20 9.59 -8.48
N TYR A 283 -0.30 10.02 -9.63
CA TYR A 283 0.07 11.29 -10.24
C TYR A 283 -0.91 12.42 -9.93
N THR A 284 -2.08 12.11 -9.37
CA THR A 284 -3.04 13.10 -8.88
C THR A 284 -3.97 12.51 -7.82
N SER A 285 -4.43 13.37 -6.91
CA SER A 285 -5.55 13.08 -5.99
C SER A 285 -6.84 13.84 -6.35
N SER A 286 -6.86 14.53 -7.49
CA SER A 286 -7.95 15.40 -7.94
C SER A 286 -8.58 14.95 -9.26
N GLY A 287 -8.42 13.67 -9.60
CA GLY A 287 -9.03 13.10 -10.78
C GLY A 287 -10.55 13.10 -10.72
N SER A 288 -11.17 12.99 -11.89
CA SER A 288 -12.60 12.81 -12.06
C SER A 288 -12.86 11.62 -12.99
N VAL A 289 -13.67 10.68 -12.51
CA VAL A 289 -14.03 9.44 -13.22
C VAL A 289 -15.54 9.31 -13.19
N ASN A 290 -16.14 9.01 -14.34
CA ASN A 290 -17.58 8.79 -14.41
C ASN A 290 -17.99 7.61 -13.51
N GLY A 291 -19.05 7.77 -12.73
CA GLY A 291 -19.50 6.80 -11.73
C GLY A 291 -18.95 7.01 -10.32
N ILE A 292 -18.07 8.00 -10.11
CA ILE A 292 -17.57 8.40 -8.79
C ILE A 292 -17.94 9.85 -8.51
N ASP A 293 -18.64 10.08 -7.40
CA ASP A 293 -18.97 11.42 -6.94
C ASP A 293 -17.75 12.10 -6.29
N GLY A 294 -17.27 13.17 -6.91
CA GLY A 294 -16.19 13.99 -6.37
C GLY A 294 -14.81 13.59 -6.92
N ARG A 295 -13.79 13.71 -6.07
CA ARG A 295 -12.40 13.45 -6.45
C ARG A 295 -12.03 11.98 -6.26
N VAL A 296 -11.20 11.48 -7.15
CA VAL A 296 -10.57 10.16 -7.04
C VAL A 296 -9.09 10.25 -7.39
N ASP A 297 -8.31 9.41 -6.73
CA ASP A 297 -6.88 9.31 -6.95
C ASP A 297 -6.63 8.50 -8.24
N LEU A 298 -5.73 9.00 -9.09
CA LEU A 298 -5.40 8.36 -10.38
C LEU A 298 -3.95 7.95 -10.42
N ASN A 299 -3.74 6.76 -10.97
CA ASN A 299 -2.47 6.09 -11.00
C ASN A 299 -2.14 5.59 -12.41
N ALA A 300 -0.87 5.66 -12.76
CA ALA A 300 -0.32 4.95 -13.90
C ALA A 300 0.48 3.75 -13.39
N PHE A 301 0.03 2.55 -13.72
CA PHE A 301 0.73 1.31 -13.40
C PHE A 301 1.29 0.63 -14.64
N GLY A 302 2.42 -0.04 -14.52
CA GLY A 302 2.97 -0.86 -15.59
C GLY A 302 4.23 -1.61 -15.15
N MET A 303 4.65 -2.59 -15.95
CA MET A 303 5.90 -3.28 -15.73
C MET A 303 7.07 -2.46 -16.31
N ALA A 304 8.24 -2.51 -15.67
CA ALA A 304 9.44 -1.79 -16.07
C ALA A 304 9.93 -2.18 -17.48
N ASP A 305 9.65 -3.42 -17.91
CA ASP A 305 9.94 -3.94 -19.24
C ASP A 305 8.79 -3.75 -20.25
N GLY A 306 7.66 -3.18 -19.80
CA GLY A 306 6.44 -3.01 -20.59
C GLY A 306 5.61 -4.30 -20.77
N GLY A 307 5.91 -5.37 -20.03
CA GLY A 307 5.10 -6.59 -20.03
C GLY A 307 3.73 -6.43 -19.37
N GLU A 308 2.90 -7.47 -19.47
CA GLU A 308 1.62 -7.52 -18.77
C GLU A 308 1.81 -7.53 -17.25
N ILE A 309 0.95 -6.80 -16.53
CA ILE A 309 0.97 -6.80 -15.06
C ILE A 309 0.57 -8.18 -14.56
N ASN A 310 1.50 -8.86 -13.89
CA ASN A 310 1.28 -10.15 -13.25
C ASN A 310 1.40 -10.08 -11.71
N GLY A 311 1.57 -8.88 -11.15
CA GLY A 311 1.47 -8.59 -9.72
C GLY A 311 2.55 -9.22 -8.83
N VAL A 312 3.60 -9.82 -9.41
CA VAL A 312 4.55 -10.64 -8.65
C VAL A 312 5.49 -9.76 -7.81
N SER A 313 5.55 -9.97 -6.49
CA SER A 313 6.68 -9.40 -5.71
C SER A 313 7.93 -10.26 -5.92
N GLU A 314 9.05 -9.61 -6.16
CA GLU A 314 10.37 -10.27 -6.25
C GLU A 314 10.81 -10.83 -4.88
N PHE A 315 10.21 -10.33 -3.79
CA PHE A 315 10.55 -10.60 -2.39
C PHE A 315 9.54 -11.56 -1.76
N GLY A 316 9.47 -12.77 -2.31
CA GLY A 316 8.57 -13.83 -1.83
C GLY A 316 8.65 -15.15 -2.61
N ASN A 317 9.11 -15.11 -3.86
CA ASN A 317 9.08 -16.26 -4.77
C ASN A 317 10.22 -17.27 -4.60
N THR A 318 11.27 -16.97 -3.85
CA THR A 318 12.29 -17.97 -3.53
C THR A 318 11.84 -18.84 -2.35
N ILE A 319 10.69 -19.50 -2.48
CA ILE A 319 10.43 -20.74 -1.73
C ILE A 319 11.32 -21.79 -2.36
N THR A 320 12.63 -21.73 -2.07
CA THR A 320 13.34 -23.00 -2.07
C THR A 320 12.70 -23.80 -0.95
N ASN A 321 11.91 -24.80 -1.31
CA ASN A 321 11.56 -25.95 -0.48
C ASN A 321 12.84 -26.72 -0.10
N THR A 322 13.88 -26.01 0.37
CA THR A 322 14.92 -26.60 1.18
C THR A 322 14.37 -26.66 2.58
N SER A 323 13.43 -27.58 2.80
CA SER A 323 13.29 -28.26 4.06
C SER A 323 14.60 -29.01 4.32
N ALA A 324 15.65 -28.26 4.66
CA ALA A 324 16.79 -28.81 5.35
C ALA A 324 16.30 -29.00 6.78
N ASN A 325 15.97 -30.25 7.13
CA ASN A 325 15.87 -30.70 8.52
C ASN A 325 17.25 -30.65 9.20
N SER A 326 18.00 -29.56 9.04
CA SER A 326 19.29 -29.35 9.64
C SER A 326 19.09 -28.42 10.83
N SER A 327 19.12 -29.01 12.02
CA SER A 327 19.30 -28.27 13.27
C SER A 327 20.79 -27.97 13.42
N GLN A 328 21.16 -26.69 13.45
CA GLN A 328 22.53 -26.23 13.70
C GLN A 328 22.64 -25.77 15.15
N ASP A 329 23.68 -26.22 15.85
CA ASP A 329 24.07 -25.65 17.14
C ASP A 329 24.82 -24.33 16.89
N VAL A 330 24.41 -23.28 17.58
CA VAL A 330 24.94 -21.92 17.42
C VAL A 330 25.59 -21.39 18.70
N GLY A 331 25.80 -22.25 19.70
CA GLY A 331 26.41 -21.90 20.98
C GLY A 331 25.39 -21.56 22.08
N ASP A 332 25.86 -21.50 23.32
CA ASP A 332 25.07 -21.18 24.54
C ASP A 332 23.79 -22.02 24.73
N GLY A 333 23.78 -23.25 24.20
CA GLY A 333 22.64 -24.17 24.26
C GLY A 333 21.53 -23.89 23.24
N TRP A 334 21.73 -22.93 22.33
CA TRP A 334 20.79 -22.62 21.26
C TRP A 334 20.99 -23.50 20.03
N LYS A 335 19.87 -23.97 19.49
CA LYS A 335 19.81 -24.67 18.20
C LYS A 335 18.88 -23.93 17.27
N VAL A 336 19.28 -23.77 16.01
CA VAL A 336 18.45 -23.16 14.96
C VAL A 336 18.08 -24.22 13.93
N SER A 337 16.79 -24.34 13.60
CA SER A 337 16.28 -25.22 12.56
C SER A 337 15.55 -24.40 11.51
N LYS A 338 15.96 -24.50 10.25
CA LYS A 338 15.21 -23.91 9.13
C LYS A 338 13.87 -24.64 8.97
N LYS A 339 12.79 -23.88 8.89
CA LYS A 339 11.41 -24.37 8.74
C LYS A 339 10.81 -23.86 7.43
N ALA A 340 9.78 -24.55 6.96
CA ALA A 340 8.96 -24.11 5.84
C ALA A 340 8.36 -22.72 6.09
N ASN A 341 8.09 -22.00 5.00
CA ASN A 341 7.57 -20.63 4.97
C ASN A 341 8.54 -19.61 5.57
N ARG A 342 9.85 -19.74 5.27
CA ARG A 342 10.86 -18.74 5.60
C ARG A 342 10.91 -18.41 7.12
N ARG A 343 11.00 -19.46 7.95
CA ARG A 343 11.09 -19.34 9.41
C ARG A 343 12.29 -20.12 9.93
N ASP A 344 12.95 -19.56 10.94
CA ASP A 344 13.99 -20.24 11.70
C ASP A 344 13.45 -20.51 13.11
N LEU A 345 13.38 -21.78 13.50
CA LEU A 345 13.01 -22.19 14.86
C LEU A 345 14.27 -22.24 15.71
N TRP A 346 14.33 -21.40 16.73
CA TRP A 346 15.39 -21.36 17.72
C TRP A 346 14.93 -22.08 18.99
N THR A 347 15.69 -23.04 19.50
CA THR A 347 15.35 -23.80 20.72
C THR A 347 16.51 -23.82 21.70
N ASN A 348 16.22 -23.68 23.00
CA ASN A 348 17.18 -23.86 24.09
C ASN A 348 16.45 -24.44 25.32
N GLY A 349 16.59 -25.75 25.55
CA GLY A 349 15.79 -26.48 26.53
C GLY A 349 14.29 -26.36 26.23
N ASP A 350 13.52 -25.87 27.20
CA ASP A 350 12.07 -25.66 27.08
C ASP A 350 11.70 -24.35 26.35
N LYS A 351 12.69 -23.51 25.99
CA LYS A 351 12.44 -22.25 25.27
C LYS A 351 12.45 -22.50 23.77
N SER A 352 11.47 -21.92 23.07
CA SER A 352 11.38 -21.95 21.61
C SER A 352 10.96 -20.59 21.06
N PHE A 353 11.65 -20.11 20.02
CA PHE A 353 11.39 -18.85 19.33
C PHE A 353 11.35 -19.05 17.82
N ILE A 354 10.53 -18.27 17.12
CA ILE A 354 10.43 -18.32 15.67
C ILE A 354 10.90 -16.98 15.11
N LEU A 355 12.03 -17.00 14.42
CA LEU A 355 12.52 -15.84 13.68
C LEU A 355 12.04 -15.95 12.23
N GLN A 356 11.23 -14.98 11.80
CA GLN A 356 10.80 -14.90 10.41
C GLN A 356 11.95 -14.35 9.55
N TYR A 357 12.14 -14.89 8.34
CA TYR A 357 13.32 -14.66 7.51
C TYR A 357 13.58 -13.18 7.22
N GLU A 358 12.55 -12.38 6.99
CA GLU A 358 12.70 -10.95 6.70
C GLU A 358 13.32 -10.17 7.89
N LEU A 359 13.09 -10.65 9.12
CA LEU A 359 13.74 -10.14 10.32
C LEU A 359 15.11 -10.76 10.56
N ARG A 360 15.43 -11.88 9.91
CA ARG A 360 16.70 -12.60 10.09
C ARG A 360 17.89 -11.84 9.53
N ASP A 361 17.75 -11.28 8.34
CA ASP A 361 18.84 -10.54 7.71
C ASP A 361 19.05 -9.18 8.42
N SER A 362 17.96 -8.55 8.89
CA SER A 362 17.99 -7.41 9.83
C SER A 362 18.67 -7.80 11.16
N TYR A 363 18.30 -8.94 11.74
CA TYR A 363 18.84 -9.50 12.99
C TYR A 363 20.36 -9.73 12.91
N TYR A 364 20.84 -10.38 11.84
CA TYR A 364 22.26 -10.63 11.65
C TYR A 364 23.05 -9.36 11.29
N GLY A 365 22.43 -8.39 10.60
CA GLY A 365 23.06 -7.13 10.25
C GLY A 365 23.22 -6.13 11.40
N HIS A 366 22.40 -6.24 12.46
CA HIS A 366 22.25 -5.17 13.47
C HIS A 366 22.44 -5.57 14.94
N GLY A 367 22.98 -6.76 15.22
CA GLY A 367 23.61 -7.04 16.52
C GLY A 367 22.74 -7.68 17.61
N GLY A 368 21.71 -8.44 17.25
CA GLY A 368 21.14 -9.48 18.13
C GLY A 368 19.80 -9.15 18.81
N TYR A 369 19.37 -10.09 19.68
CA TYR A 369 17.99 -10.27 20.17
C TYR A 369 17.41 -9.14 21.04
N ALA A 370 18.23 -8.21 21.53
CA ALA A 370 17.79 -7.18 22.48
C ALA A 370 16.85 -6.12 21.87
N ARG A 371 16.62 -6.13 20.55
CA ARG A 371 15.83 -5.11 19.83
C ARG A 371 14.57 -5.61 19.13
N LEU A 372 14.33 -6.92 19.04
CA LEU A 372 13.23 -7.46 18.24
C LEU A 372 11.90 -7.59 18.99
N GLY A 373 11.71 -6.86 20.09
CA GLY A 373 10.72 -7.27 21.08
C GLY A 373 11.09 -8.64 21.64
N ALA A 374 10.41 -9.09 22.69
CA ALA A 374 10.57 -10.48 23.05
C ALA A 374 10.06 -11.36 21.88
N PRO A 375 10.69 -12.51 21.65
CA PRO A 375 10.35 -13.43 20.57
C PRO A 375 8.90 -13.93 20.52
#